data_AF-A0A414LFY4-F1
#
_entry.id   AF-A0A414LFY4-F1
#
_cell.length_a   1.000
_cell.length_b   1.000
_cell.length_c   1.000
_cell.angle_alpha   90.00
_cell.angle_beta   90.00
_cell.angle_gamma   90.00
#
_symmetry.space_group_name_H-M   'P 1'
#
loop_
_entity.id
_entity.type
_entity.pdbx_description
1 polymer ?
#
loop_
_entity_poly.entity_id
_entity_poly.type
_entity_poly.pdbx_seq_one_letter_code
_entity_poly.pdbx_strand_id
1 'polypeptide(L)'
;MNTIFHLKKALFYSTILLSLIILLEGCKKKSTVEDFGTRIDQCYEDRIDTTLMADGTMFIETTGTAPLNSAVDVIDKHGKLLAQGACCSERTIFNFIRYLYDDNERIKGLIHFSGDTEKDYGEKQEIELFRKQVFDDNWNREEYSRYNFEYDNKGHIVRINDPITHDHIQAPANHKIEFKVIPNSLFWSSDLDGGVYLLDINIVPIDPKCKDYIKMNYCFYTPILLEEYKNNIKVKSTALSSYSSHSIQL
;
A
#
# COMPACT_ATOMS: atom_id res chain seq x y z
N MET A 1 -28.51 -5.67 -38.13
CA MET A 1 -28.14 -4.84 -36.95
C MET A 1 -27.13 -5.49 -35.99
N ASN A 2 -26.84 -6.80 -36.08
CA ASN A 2 -25.87 -7.46 -35.15
C ASN A 2 -24.39 -7.38 -35.56
N THR A 3 -24.07 -7.16 -36.83
CA THR A 3 -22.67 -7.23 -37.31
C THR A 3 -21.81 -6.02 -36.88
N ILE A 4 -22.42 -4.84 -36.74
CA ILE A 4 -21.75 -3.60 -36.30
C ILE A 4 -21.41 -3.66 -34.79
N PHE A 5 -22.22 -4.36 -34.00
CA PHE A 5 -22.01 -4.51 -32.56
C PHE A 5 -20.82 -5.42 -32.24
N HIS A 6 -20.66 -6.52 -32.99
CA HIS A 6 -19.49 -7.39 -32.87
C HIS A 6 -18.20 -6.73 -33.37
N LEU A 7 -18.27 -5.88 -34.40
CA LEU A 7 -17.13 -5.11 -34.88
C LEU A 7 -16.61 -4.11 -33.84
N LYS A 8 -17.51 -3.42 -33.12
CA LYS A 8 -17.14 -2.48 -32.04
C LYS A 8 -16.51 -3.19 -30.83
N LYS A 9 -17.03 -4.37 -30.45
CA LYS A 9 -16.41 -5.21 -29.41
C LYS A 9 -15.02 -5.68 -29.82
N ALA A 10 -14.86 -6.17 -31.06
CA ALA A 10 -13.57 -6.63 -31.58
C ALA A 10 -12.54 -5.49 -31.65
N LEU A 11 -12.95 -4.28 -32.07
CA LEU A 11 -12.08 -3.11 -32.02
C LEU A 11 -11.68 -2.73 -30.59
N PHE A 12 -12.61 -2.78 -29.63
CA PHE A 12 -12.33 -2.47 -28.22
C PHE A 12 -11.35 -3.45 -27.56
N TYR A 13 -11.54 -4.75 -27.77
CA TYR A 13 -10.59 -5.78 -27.32
C TYR A 13 -9.24 -5.68 -28.04
N SER A 14 -9.22 -5.29 -29.32
CA SER A 14 -7.96 -5.07 -30.05
C SER A 14 -7.18 -3.87 -29.51
N THR A 15 -7.85 -2.80 -29.08
CA THR A 15 -7.19 -1.64 -28.46
C THR A 15 -6.67 -1.95 -27.07
N ILE A 16 -7.40 -2.73 -26.27
CA ILE A 16 -6.93 -3.18 -24.95
C ILE A 16 -5.71 -4.10 -25.10
N LEU A 17 -5.78 -5.05 -26.04
CA LEU A 17 -4.66 -5.96 -26.33
C LEU A 17 -3.45 -5.19 -26.87
N LEU A 18 -3.65 -4.18 -27.73
CA LEU A 18 -2.57 -3.34 -28.24
C LEU A 18 -1.94 -2.49 -27.13
N SER A 19 -2.74 -1.95 -26.20
CA SER A 19 -2.24 -1.23 -25.02
C SER A 19 -1.43 -2.13 -24.09
N LEU A 20 -1.87 -3.37 -23.88
CA LEU A 20 -1.14 -4.40 -23.13
C LEU A 20 0.17 -4.80 -23.83
N ILE A 21 0.17 -4.95 -25.16
CA ILE A 21 1.38 -5.25 -25.93
C ILE A 21 2.36 -4.07 -25.90
N ILE A 22 1.89 -2.83 -26.00
CA ILE A 22 2.72 -1.63 -25.88
C ILE A 22 3.30 -1.51 -24.46
N LEU A 23 2.54 -1.87 -23.42
CA LEU A 23 3.04 -1.98 -22.04
C LEU A 23 4.16 -3.05 -21.92
N LEU A 24 3.94 -4.22 -22.51
CA LEU A 24 4.88 -5.34 -22.47
C LEU A 24 6.15 -5.10 -23.30
N GLU A 25 6.04 -4.43 -24.45
CA GLU A 25 7.18 -4.06 -25.30
C GLU A 25 7.92 -2.82 -24.78
N GLY A 26 7.21 -1.87 -24.16
CA GLY A 26 7.79 -0.74 -23.43
C GLY A 26 8.66 -1.19 -22.25
N CYS A 27 8.26 -2.26 -21.56
CA CYS A 27 9.02 -2.90 -20.49
C CYS A 27 10.31 -3.64 -20.94
N LYS A 28 10.57 -3.79 -22.25
CA LYS A 28 11.85 -4.38 -22.73
C LYS A 28 13.03 -3.41 -22.66
N LYS A 29 12.82 -2.12 -22.37
CA LYS A 29 13.91 -1.20 -22.02
C LYS A 29 14.22 -1.33 -20.53
N LYS A 30 15.21 -2.19 -20.22
CA LYS A 30 15.95 -2.33 -18.95
C LYS A 30 15.62 -1.25 -17.90
N SER A 31 14.55 -1.47 -17.16
CA SER A 31 14.42 -1.05 -15.77
C SER A 31 14.21 -2.34 -15.01
N THR A 32 15.08 -2.59 -14.04
CA THR A 32 14.94 -3.64 -13.05
C THR A 32 13.56 -3.53 -12.43
N VAL A 33 12.63 -4.35 -12.92
CA VAL A 33 11.32 -4.57 -12.33
C VAL A 33 11.60 -5.15 -10.96
N GLU A 34 11.52 -4.33 -9.93
CA GLU A 34 11.38 -4.83 -8.57
C GLU A 34 10.12 -5.70 -8.53
N ASP A 35 10.30 -6.87 -7.93
CA ASP A 35 9.40 -8.00 -7.92
C ASP A 35 7.96 -7.60 -7.54
N PHE A 36 7.06 -7.51 -8.54
CA PHE A 36 5.60 -7.49 -8.32
C PHE A 36 5.08 -8.87 -7.84
N GLY A 37 5.97 -9.82 -7.56
CA GLY A 37 5.65 -11.15 -7.05
C GLY A 37 5.38 -11.14 -5.55
N THR A 38 4.13 -10.89 -5.14
CA THR A 38 3.43 -11.61 -4.04
C THR A 38 2.03 -11.03 -3.82
N ARG A 39 1.05 -11.35 -4.69
CA ARG A 39 -0.37 -11.28 -4.29
C ARG A 39 -1.42 -11.99 -5.15
N ILE A 40 -1.05 -12.83 -6.12
CA ILE A 40 -2.02 -13.57 -6.96
C ILE A 40 -2.06 -15.06 -6.59
N ASP A 41 -2.07 -15.42 -5.31
CA ASP A 41 -2.12 -16.84 -4.91
C ASP A 41 -3.21 -17.18 -3.88
N GLN A 42 -4.20 -16.31 -3.69
CA GLN A 42 -5.43 -16.66 -2.97
C GLN A 42 -6.66 -16.06 -3.66
N CYS A 43 -6.84 -16.33 -4.96
CA CYS A 43 -8.07 -15.95 -5.66
C CYS A 43 -9.17 -16.99 -5.43
N TYR A 44 -10.03 -16.73 -4.45
CA TYR A 44 -11.41 -17.19 -4.48
C TYR A 44 -12.28 -16.00 -4.85
N GLU A 45 -12.61 -15.89 -6.14
CA GLU A 45 -13.69 -15.03 -6.69
C GLU A 45 -13.64 -13.53 -6.30
N ASP A 46 -12.53 -12.83 -6.54
CA ASP A 46 -12.51 -11.36 -6.40
C ASP A 46 -13.07 -10.68 -7.65
N ARG A 47 -13.91 -9.64 -7.48
CA ARG A 47 -14.31 -8.74 -8.58
C ARG A 47 -13.23 -7.68 -8.73
N ILE A 48 -12.70 -7.54 -9.95
CA ILE A 48 -11.72 -6.49 -10.28
C ILE A 48 -12.35 -5.51 -11.27
N ASP A 49 -12.47 -4.25 -10.86
CA ASP A 49 -12.93 -3.15 -11.69
C ASP A 49 -11.80 -2.14 -11.91
N THR A 50 -11.71 -1.58 -13.11
CA THR A 50 -10.66 -0.61 -13.45
C THR A 50 -11.24 0.64 -14.08
N THR A 51 -10.74 1.81 -13.66
CA THR A 51 -11.06 3.09 -14.28
C THR A 51 -9.79 3.82 -14.69
N LEU A 52 -9.69 4.19 -15.97
CA LEU A 52 -8.62 5.03 -16.51
C LEU A 52 -9.09 6.48 -16.63
N MET A 53 -8.37 7.39 -15.99
CA MET A 53 -8.61 8.83 -16.03
C MET A 53 -7.94 9.45 -17.27
N ALA A 54 -8.42 10.63 -17.67
CA ALA A 54 -7.91 11.33 -18.86
C ALA A 54 -6.44 11.76 -18.75
N ASP A 55 -5.94 11.97 -17.53
CA ASP A 55 -4.54 12.29 -17.23
C ASP A 55 -3.61 11.06 -17.26
N GLY A 56 -4.17 9.86 -17.45
CA GLY A 56 -3.49 8.58 -17.48
C GLY A 56 -3.40 7.87 -16.12
N THR A 57 -3.95 8.43 -15.04
CA THR A 57 -4.07 7.76 -13.75
C THR A 57 -5.07 6.61 -13.84
N MET A 58 -4.76 5.47 -13.24
CA MET A 58 -5.64 4.31 -13.18
C MET A 58 -6.03 3.97 -11.73
N PHE A 59 -7.31 3.68 -11.54
CA PHE A 59 -7.88 3.16 -10.30
C PHE A 59 -8.19 1.68 -10.52
N ILE A 60 -7.65 0.82 -9.66
CA ILE A 60 -7.85 -0.63 -9.69
C ILE A 60 -8.57 -1.00 -8.40
N GLU A 61 -9.85 -1.34 -8.51
CA GLU A 61 -10.68 -1.74 -7.41
C GLU A 61 -10.77 -3.26 -7.35
N THR A 62 -10.62 -3.82 -6.15
CA THR A 62 -10.79 -5.24 -5.85
C THR A 62 -11.82 -5.38 -4.76
N THR A 63 -12.90 -6.11 -5.01
CA THR A 63 -13.94 -6.40 -4.03
C THR A 63 -13.95 -7.90 -3.75
N GLY A 64 -13.88 -8.26 -2.46
CA GLY A 64 -14.03 -9.64 -2.01
C GLY A 64 -15.47 -10.14 -2.19
N THR A 65 -15.66 -11.45 -2.34
CA THR A 65 -17.01 -12.03 -2.50
C THR A 65 -17.78 -12.13 -1.18
N ALA A 66 -17.11 -12.52 -0.08
CA ALA A 66 -17.67 -12.54 1.26
C ALA A 66 -16.54 -12.68 2.30
N PRO A 67 -16.33 -11.69 3.19
CA PRO A 67 -16.96 -10.38 3.25
C PRO A 67 -16.72 -9.50 2.01
N LEU A 68 -17.63 -8.55 1.75
CA LEU A 68 -17.56 -7.58 0.64
C LEU A 68 -16.54 -6.45 0.91
N ASN A 69 -15.39 -6.80 1.48
CA ASN A 69 -14.32 -5.85 1.70
C ASN A 69 -13.82 -5.32 0.35
N SER A 70 -13.38 -4.07 0.33
CA SER A 70 -12.92 -3.40 -0.87
C SER A 70 -11.50 -2.90 -0.69
N ALA A 71 -10.72 -2.97 -1.76
CA ALA A 71 -9.39 -2.39 -1.86
C ALA A 71 -9.29 -1.60 -3.17
N VAL A 72 -8.59 -0.47 -3.14
CA VAL A 72 -8.35 0.34 -4.34
C VAL A 72 -6.89 0.72 -4.39
N ASP A 73 -6.23 0.42 -5.50
CA ASP A 73 -4.91 0.94 -5.82
C ASP A 73 -5.04 2.08 -6.84
N VAL A 74 -4.29 3.16 -6.63
CA VAL A 74 -4.20 4.28 -7.57
C VAL A 74 -2.80 4.31 -8.14
N ILE A 75 -2.68 4.16 -9.44
CA ILE A 75 -1.39 4.18 -10.14
C ILE A 75 -1.35 5.33 -11.14
N ASP A 76 -0.20 5.97 -11.28
CA ASP A 76 0.00 6.98 -12.33
C ASP A 76 0.18 6.33 -13.71
N LYS A 77 0.25 7.18 -14.74
CA LYS A 77 0.46 6.77 -16.14
C LYS A 77 1.78 6.03 -16.41
N HIS A 78 2.70 6.04 -15.46
CA HIS A 78 4.01 5.36 -15.51
C HIS A 78 4.03 4.07 -14.66
N GLY A 79 2.91 3.70 -14.03
CA GLY A 79 2.79 2.52 -13.18
C GLY A 79 3.22 2.74 -11.73
N LYS A 80 3.41 3.99 -11.30
CA LYS A 80 3.80 4.35 -9.94
C LYS A 80 2.60 4.35 -9.01
N LEU A 81 2.70 3.66 -7.86
CA LEU A 81 1.63 3.62 -6.86
C LEU A 81 1.51 4.98 -6.13
N LEU A 82 0.40 5.68 -6.32
CA LEU A 82 0.14 6.97 -5.69
C LEU A 82 -0.61 6.83 -4.36
N ALA A 83 -1.54 5.89 -4.29
CA ALA A 83 -2.33 5.66 -3.09
C ALA A 83 -2.90 4.24 -3.06
N GLN A 84 -3.21 3.78 -1.84
CA GLN A 84 -4.01 2.61 -1.56
C GLN A 84 -5.16 3.00 -0.65
N GLY A 85 -6.34 2.45 -0.90
CA GLY A 85 -7.52 2.58 -0.06
C GLY A 85 -8.08 1.21 0.26
N ALA A 86 -8.68 1.06 1.43
CA ALA A 86 -9.42 -0.15 1.77
C ALA A 86 -10.59 0.16 2.69
N CYS A 87 -11.64 -0.65 2.59
CA CYS A 87 -12.83 -0.57 3.42
C CYS A 87 -13.27 -2.00 3.78
N CYS A 88 -13.69 -2.22 5.01
CA CYS A 88 -14.39 -3.45 5.35
C CYS A 88 -15.89 -3.32 5.01
N SER A 89 -16.58 -4.46 4.86
CA SER A 89 -17.96 -4.47 4.38
C SER A 89 -18.98 -3.94 5.37
N GLU A 90 -18.71 -4.02 6.68
CA GLU A 90 -19.64 -3.58 7.73
C GLU A 90 -19.29 -2.19 8.29
N ARG A 91 -18.27 -1.51 7.74
CA ARG A 91 -17.98 -0.10 8.08
C ARG A 91 -17.99 0.76 6.82
N THR A 92 -18.46 1.99 6.95
CA THR A 92 -18.40 3.04 5.93
C THR A 92 -17.16 3.91 6.11
N ILE A 93 -16.05 3.33 6.58
CA ILE A 93 -14.81 4.07 6.83
C ILE A 93 -13.74 3.47 5.93
N PHE A 94 -13.33 4.26 4.95
CA PHE A 94 -12.19 3.91 4.12
C PHE A 94 -10.89 4.33 4.82
N ASN A 95 -9.94 3.41 4.90
CA ASN A 95 -8.57 3.67 5.33
C ASN A 95 -7.71 3.92 4.10
N PHE A 96 -7.02 5.05 4.10
CA PHE A 96 -6.24 5.52 2.95
C PHE A 96 -4.78 5.68 3.32
N ILE A 97 -3.92 5.27 2.40
CA ILE A 97 -2.47 5.48 2.46
C ILE A 97 -2.05 6.14 1.15
N ARG A 98 -1.52 7.36 1.24
CA ARG A 98 -0.95 8.09 0.10
C ARG A 98 0.57 8.03 0.14
N TYR A 99 1.18 7.80 -1.00
CA TYR A 99 2.62 7.77 -1.19
C TYR A 99 3.11 9.15 -1.63
N LEU A 100 4.02 9.71 -0.86
CA LEU A 100 4.70 10.95 -1.20
C LEU A 100 6.04 10.63 -1.82
N TYR A 101 6.36 11.29 -2.93
CA TYR A 101 7.64 11.12 -3.62
C TYR A 101 8.49 12.39 -3.58
N ASP A 102 9.81 12.22 -3.54
CA ASP A 102 10.78 13.30 -3.77
C ASP A 102 11.07 13.48 -5.27
N ASP A 103 11.89 14.49 -5.60
CA ASP A 103 12.25 14.83 -6.97
C ASP A 103 13.11 13.75 -7.66
N ASN A 104 13.69 12.82 -6.88
CA ASN A 104 14.42 11.65 -7.38
C ASN A 104 13.52 10.41 -7.48
N GLU A 105 12.20 10.60 -7.38
CA GLU A 105 11.19 9.54 -7.47
C GLU A 105 11.22 8.51 -6.33
N ARG A 106 11.90 8.81 -5.22
CA ARG A 106 11.93 7.96 -4.02
C ARG A 106 10.76 8.30 -3.10
N ILE A 107 10.27 7.32 -2.35
CA ILE A 107 9.19 7.56 -1.37
C ILE A 107 9.75 8.41 -0.23
N LYS A 108 9.33 9.67 -0.12
CA LYS A 108 9.74 10.57 0.97
C LYS A 108 8.87 10.47 2.21
N GLY A 109 7.72 9.82 2.09
CA GLY A 109 6.85 9.57 3.21
C GLY A 109 5.49 9.04 2.82
N LEU A 110 4.67 8.78 3.84
CA LEU A 110 3.31 8.29 3.72
C LEU A 110 2.36 9.22 4.49
N ILE A 111 1.15 9.36 3.99
CA ILE A 111 0.04 9.97 4.72
C ILE A 111 -1.02 8.90 4.90
N HIS A 112 -1.44 8.67 6.14
CA HIS A 112 -2.54 7.78 6.47
C HIS A 112 -3.70 8.56 7.08
N PHE A 113 -4.91 8.27 6.63
CA PHE A 113 -6.12 8.87 7.18
C PHE A 113 -7.34 7.99 6.93
N SER A 114 -8.32 8.12 7.81
CA SER A 114 -9.66 7.55 7.61
C SER A 114 -10.56 8.60 6.98
N GLY A 115 -11.25 8.22 5.90
CA GLY A 115 -12.35 9.00 5.35
C GLY A 115 -13.66 8.44 5.89
N ASP A 116 -14.36 9.26 6.67
CA ASP A 116 -15.72 8.94 7.10
C ASP A 116 -16.68 9.13 5.93
N THR A 117 -17.29 8.05 5.43
CA THR A 117 -18.34 8.11 4.41
C THR A 117 -19.74 8.08 5.00
N GLU A 118 -19.93 8.42 6.30
CA GLU A 118 -21.20 8.48 7.07
C GLU A 118 -22.37 9.32 6.47
N LYS A 119 -22.33 9.71 5.21
CA LYS A 119 -23.48 10.28 4.51
C LYS A 119 -23.84 9.37 3.35
N ASP A 120 -25.07 8.87 3.34
CA ASP A 120 -25.81 8.21 2.26
C ASP A 120 -25.28 8.45 0.82
N TYR A 121 -24.15 7.84 0.46
CA TYR A 121 -23.53 8.01 -0.85
C TYR A 121 -23.49 6.64 -1.52
N GLY A 122 -24.31 6.45 -2.56
CA GLY A 122 -24.23 5.22 -3.36
C GLY A 122 -22.83 5.04 -3.98
N GLU A 123 -22.41 3.79 -4.17
CA GLU A 123 -21.08 3.30 -4.61
C GLU A 123 -20.31 4.21 -5.61
N LYS A 124 -21.01 4.87 -6.55
CA LYS A 124 -20.38 5.76 -7.54
C LYS A 124 -19.84 7.08 -6.98
N GLN A 125 -20.37 7.58 -5.87
CA GLN A 125 -19.94 8.86 -5.30
C GLN A 125 -18.72 8.69 -4.38
N GLU A 126 -18.54 7.51 -3.78
CA GLU A 126 -17.42 7.20 -2.88
C GLU A 126 -16.09 7.16 -3.63
N ILE A 127 -16.04 6.51 -4.79
CA ILE A 127 -14.83 6.46 -5.62
C ILE A 127 -14.47 7.85 -6.17
N GLU A 128 -15.45 8.68 -6.50
CA GLU A 128 -15.22 10.06 -6.92
C GLU A 128 -14.73 10.95 -5.77
N LEU A 129 -15.20 10.72 -4.54
CA LEU A 129 -14.67 11.38 -3.34
C LEU A 129 -13.26 10.90 -3.03
N PHE A 130 -13.00 9.60 -3.13
CA PHE A 130 -11.67 9.01 -3.00
C PHE A 130 -10.71 9.62 -4.02
N ARG A 131 -11.10 9.69 -5.29
CA ARG A 131 -10.35 10.37 -6.36
C ARG A 131 -9.99 11.80 -5.98
N LYS A 132 -10.97 12.58 -5.50
CA LYS A 132 -10.74 13.96 -5.05
C LYS A 132 -9.77 14.02 -3.87
N GLN A 133 -9.92 13.13 -2.90
CA GLN A 133 -9.07 13.10 -1.72
C GLN A 133 -7.64 12.74 -2.09
N VAL A 134 -7.39 11.71 -2.91
CA VAL A 134 -6.03 11.31 -3.37
C VAL A 134 -5.23 12.48 -3.97
N PHE A 135 -5.94 13.39 -4.64
CA PHE A 135 -5.37 14.57 -5.29
C PHE A 135 -5.65 15.89 -4.55
N ASP A 136 -6.13 15.85 -3.31
CA ASP A 136 -6.10 17.04 -2.45
C ASP A 136 -4.62 17.46 -2.32
N ASP A 137 -4.35 18.75 -2.15
CA ASP A 137 -3.00 19.26 -1.86
C ASP A 137 -2.87 19.64 -0.38
N ASN A 138 -3.99 19.79 0.32
CA ASN A 138 -4.04 20.13 1.74
C ASN A 138 -3.98 18.89 2.63
N TRP A 139 -2.81 18.26 2.63
CA TRP A 139 -2.47 17.18 3.58
C TRP A 139 -1.93 17.70 4.91
N ASN A 140 -1.95 19.02 5.06
CA ASN A 140 -1.60 19.87 6.20
C ASN A 140 -2.34 19.57 7.52
N ARG A 141 -3.07 18.46 7.65
CA ARG A 141 -4.11 18.29 8.67
C ARG A 141 -3.66 17.47 9.88
N GLU A 142 -4.17 17.81 11.05
CA GLU A 142 -3.81 17.17 12.33
C GLU A 142 -4.44 15.78 12.47
N GLU A 143 -5.58 15.55 11.82
CA GLU A 143 -6.27 14.26 11.78
C GLU A 143 -5.55 13.18 10.94
N TYR A 144 -4.50 13.55 10.21
CA TYR A 144 -3.77 12.63 9.35
C TYR A 144 -2.48 12.16 10.02
N SER A 145 -2.30 10.85 10.13
CA SER A 145 -1.01 10.28 10.52
C SER A 145 -0.02 10.47 9.38
N ARG A 146 1.22 10.87 9.70
CA ARG A 146 2.25 11.09 8.69
C ARG A 146 3.54 10.41 9.07
N TYR A 147 4.17 9.83 8.06
CA TYR A 147 5.41 9.08 8.22
C TYR A 147 6.42 9.67 7.25
N ASN A 148 7.27 10.59 7.71
CA ASN A 148 8.31 11.17 6.88
C ASN A 148 9.57 10.30 6.95
N PHE A 149 10.20 10.07 5.80
CA PHE A 149 11.37 9.22 5.68
C PHE A 149 12.63 10.06 5.47
N GLU A 150 13.61 9.87 6.33
CA GLU A 150 14.94 10.47 6.18
C GLU A 150 15.91 9.44 5.63
N TYR A 151 16.67 9.86 4.62
CA TYR A 151 17.62 9.04 3.90
C TYR A 151 19.06 9.42 4.25
N ASP A 152 19.94 8.42 4.38
CA ASP A 152 21.38 8.66 4.39
C ASP A 152 21.91 9.01 2.98
N ASN A 153 23.20 9.35 2.90
CA ASN A 153 23.86 9.67 1.63
C ASN A 153 24.01 8.46 0.68
N LYS A 154 23.70 7.24 1.14
CA LYS A 154 23.70 6.01 0.33
C LYS A 154 22.29 5.66 -0.16
N GLY A 155 21.27 6.42 0.23
CA GLY A 155 19.89 6.17 -0.14
C GLY A 155 19.18 5.13 0.73
N HIS A 156 19.70 4.82 1.92
CA HIS A 156 18.98 4.01 2.90
C HIS A 156 18.07 4.89 3.75
N ILE A 157 16.86 4.41 4.03
CA ILE A 157 16.02 5.03 5.06
C ILE A 157 16.68 4.76 6.41
N VAL A 158 16.97 5.81 7.16
CA VAL A 158 17.60 5.71 8.49
C VAL A 158 16.70 6.22 9.60
N ARG A 159 15.66 6.99 9.26
CA ARG A 159 14.67 7.46 10.22
C ARG A 159 13.29 7.54 9.58
N ILE A 160 12.28 7.18 10.37
CA ILE A 160 10.87 7.46 10.08
C ILE A 160 10.34 8.32 11.22
N ASN A 161 9.73 9.47 10.94
CA ASN A 161 9.23 10.37 11.97
C ASN A 161 7.82 10.89 11.68
N ASP A 162 7.03 11.04 12.74
CA ASP A 162 5.74 11.70 12.69
C ASP A 162 5.97 13.18 13.02
N PRO A 163 5.76 14.10 12.06
CA PRO A 163 5.96 15.52 12.30
C PRO A 163 4.98 16.11 13.32
N ILE A 164 3.84 15.47 13.56
CA ILE A 164 2.77 15.95 14.46
C ILE A 164 3.01 15.43 15.89
N THR A 165 3.19 14.12 16.08
CA THR A 165 3.41 13.57 17.43
C THR A 165 4.86 13.68 17.90
N HIS A 166 5.78 13.97 16.97
CA HIS A 166 7.23 13.93 17.18
C HIS A 166 7.79 12.53 17.51
N ASP A 167 6.98 11.48 17.36
CA ASP A 167 7.45 10.10 17.43
C ASP A 167 8.40 9.78 16.29
N HIS A 168 9.32 8.87 16.54
CA HIS A 168 10.26 8.44 15.51
C HIS A 168 10.79 7.03 15.74
N ILE A 169 11.14 6.39 14.64
CA ILE A 169 11.93 5.15 14.58
C ILE A 169 13.27 5.53 13.97
N GLN A 170 14.35 5.22 14.68
CA GLN A 170 15.72 5.51 14.24
C GLN A 170 16.47 4.19 14.06
N ALA A 171 17.03 3.97 12.86
CA ALA A 171 17.95 2.86 12.65
C ALA A 171 19.27 3.12 13.40
N PRO A 172 19.80 2.12 14.11
CA PRO A 172 21.13 2.20 14.70
C PRO A 172 22.21 2.23 13.60
N ALA A 173 23.45 2.55 13.99
CA ALA A 173 24.57 2.52 13.06
C ALA A 173 24.67 1.17 12.32
N ASN A 174 25.03 1.22 11.04
CA ASN A 174 25.13 0.07 10.15
C ASN A 174 23.80 -0.68 9.89
N HIS A 175 22.66 -0.10 10.24
CA HIS A 175 21.32 -0.60 9.91
C HIS A 175 20.57 0.38 9.03
N LYS A 176 19.55 -0.14 8.35
CA LYS A 176 18.59 0.62 7.56
C LYS A 176 17.18 0.20 7.96
N ILE A 177 16.22 1.05 7.61
CA ILE A 177 14.80 0.78 7.73
C ILE A 177 14.30 0.32 6.36
N GLU A 178 13.62 -0.82 6.35
CA GLU A 178 12.80 -1.29 5.23
C GLU A 178 11.35 -1.19 5.66
N PHE A 179 10.45 -0.78 4.75
CA PHE A 179 9.03 -0.70 5.06
C PHE A 179 8.20 -1.34 3.96
N LYS A 180 7.01 -1.80 4.33
CA LYS A 180 5.97 -2.28 3.42
C LYS A 180 4.62 -1.84 3.92
N VAL A 181 3.72 -1.53 3.00
CA VAL A 181 2.30 -1.42 3.29
C VAL A 181 1.67 -2.76 2.92
N ILE A 182 1.11 -3.45 3.90
CA ILE A 182 0.57 -4.80 3.72
C ILE A 182 -0.86 -4.88 4.23
N PRO A 183 -1.73 -5.70 3.62
CA PRO A 183 -3.03 -5.99 4.22
C PRO A 183 -2.82 -6.62 5.61
N ASN A 184 -3.71 -6.31 6.55
CA ASN A 184 -3.76 -7.06 7.79
C ASN A 184 -4.13 -8.54 7.54
N SER A 185 -3.95 -9.41 8.53
CA SER A 185 -4.23 -10.85 8.39
C SER A 185 -5.71 -11.19 8.23
N LEU A 186 -6.61 -10.27 8.58
CA LEU A 186 -8.07 -10.42 8.49
C LEU A 186 -8.66 -9.71 7.26
N PHE A 187 -7.80 -9.20 6.36
CA PHE A 187 -8.18 -8.17 5.41
C PHE A 187 -9.35 -8.57 4.53
N TRP A 188 -9.38 -9.81 4.08
CA TRP A 188 -10.44 -10.37 3.23
C TRP A 188 -11.40 -11.29 3.99
N SER A 189 -11.16 -11.58 5.27
CA SER A 189 -11.86 -12.63 6.01
C SER A 189 -12.74 -12.13 7.15
N SER A 190 -12.58 -10.87 7.56
CA SER A 190 -13.44 -10.24 8.56
C SER A 190 -14.18 -9.05 7.96
N ASP A 191 -15.48 -9.01 8.17
CA ASP A 191 -16.37 -7.91 7.83
C ASP A 191 -16.22 -6.69 8.76
N LEU A 192 -15.75 -6.90 9.99
CA LEU A 192 -15.55 -5.87 11.02
C LEU A 192 -14.10 -5.38 11.16
N ASP A 193 -13.13 -6.29 11.06
CA ASP A 193 -11.70 -6.04 11.27
C ASP A 193 -10.86 -6.18 9.99
N GLY A 194 -11.49 -6.51 8.86
CA GLY A 194 -10.83 -6.58 7.56
C GLY A 194 -10.66 -5.20 6.91
N GLY A 195 -10.27 -5.15 5.64
CA GLY A 195 -10.19 -3.88 4.89
C GLY A 195 -9.24 -2.83 5.48
N VAL A 196 -8.18 -3.24 6.19
CA VAL A 196 -7.19 -2.34 6.78
C VAL A 196 -5.78 -2.69 6.34
N TYR A 197 -5.05 -1.69 5.85
CA TYR A 197 -3.63 -1.77 5.57
C TYR A 197 -2.80 -1.44 6.82
N LEU A 198 -1.67 -2.13 6.97
CA LEU A 198 -0.68 -1.93 8.03
C LEU A 198 0.62 -1.39 7.43
N LEU A 199 1.28 -0.50 8.15
CA LEU A 199 2.67 -0.12 7.86
C LEU A 199 3.62 -1.06 8.61
N ASP A 200 4.16 -2.06 7.92
CA ASP A 200 5.19 -2.97 8.44
C ASP A 200 6.57 -2.34 8.27
N ILE A 201 7.30 -2.18 9.37
CA ILE A 201 8.61 -1.54 9.39
C ILE A 201 9.61 -2.52 9.97
N ASN A 202 10.70 -2.74 9.24
CA ASN A 202 11.77 -3.66 9.58
C ASN A 202 13.08 -2.88 9.73
N ILE A 203 13.76 -3.00 10.86
CA ILE A 203 15.14 -2.52 11.03
C ILE A 203 16.08 -3.69 10.76
N VAL A 204 16.92 -3.56 9.73
CA VAL A 204 17.80 -4.64 9.23
C VAL A 204 19.24 -4.14 9.03
N PRO A 205 20.25 -5.02 9.14
CA PRO A 205 21.63 -4.63 8.88
C PRO A 205 21.84 -4.22 7.41
N ILE A 206 22.72 -3.24 7.18
CA ILE A 206 23.10 -2.79 5.83
C ILE A 206 23.98 -3.84 5.14
N ASP A 207 24.93 -4.44 5.86
CA ASP A 207 25.78 -5.49 5.30
C ASP A 207 25.06 -6.84 5.33
N PRO A 208 24.69 -7.42 4.18
CA PRO A 208 24.04 -8.72 4.13
C PRO A 208 24.94 -9.88 4.61
N LYS A 209 26.25 -9.65 4.78
CA LYS A 209 27.18 -10.60 5.37
C LYS A 209 27.23 -10.52 6.90
N CYS A 210 26.54 -9.56 7.51
CA CYS A 210 26.43 -9.46 8.95
C CYS A 210 25.67 -10.69 9.48
N LYS A 211 26.44 -11.60 10.08
CA LYS A 211 25.97 -12.91 10.53
C LYS A 211 25.23 -12.83 11.87
N ASP A 212 25.60 -11.87 12.69
CA ASP A 212 25.01 -11.65 14.01
C ASP A 212 24.31 -10.29 14.01
N TYR A 213 22.98 -10.27 14.13
CA TYR A 213 22.20 -9.03 14.04
C TYR A 213 20.90 -9.12 14.83
N ILE A 214 20.32 -7.95 15.09
CA ILE A 214 18.99 -7.81 15.69
C ILE A 214 18.07 -7.25 14.62
N LYS A 215 16.95 -7.93 14.41
CA LYS A 215 15.85 -7.43 13.59
C LYS A 215 14.75 -6.93 14.52
N MET A 216 14.27 -5.73 14.25
CA MET A 216 13.11 -5.17 14.94
C MET A 216 11.98 -4.96 13.93
N ASN A 217 10.82 -5.52 14.22
CA ASN A 217 9.61 -5.37 13.44
C ASN A 217 8.62 -4.47 14.17
N TYR A 218 8.03 -3.54 13.44
CA TYR A 218 6.95 -2.71 13.92
C TYR A 218 5.72 -2.86 13.03
N CYS A 219 4.55 -2.81 13.66
CA CYS A 219 3.28 -2.56 12.99
C CYS A 219 2.87 -1.15 13.39
N PHE A 220 2.92 -0.21 12.45
CA PHE A 220 2.92 1.23 12.75
C PHE A 220 4.03 1.59 13.76
N TYR A 221 4.00 2.72 14.45
CA TYR A 221 5.02 3.07 15.46
C TYR A 221 5.11 2.08 16.66
N THR A 222 4.33 0.99 16.67
CA THR A 222 4.32 -0.02 17.73
C THR A 222 5.26 -1.19 17.41
N PRO A 223 6.30 -1.44 18.24
CA PRO A 223 7.18 -2.59 18.06
C PRO A 223 6.44 -3.89 18.40
N ILE A 224 6.42 -4.83 17.47
CA ILE A 224 5.68 -6.10 17.62
C ILE A 224 6.61 -7.28 17.92
N LEU A 225 7.82 -7.28 17.36
CA LEU A 225 8.72 -8.42 17.43
C LEU A 225 10.18 -7.98 17.40
N LEU A 226 10.97 -8.53 18.31
CA LEU A 226 12.41 -8.45 18.33
C LEU A 226 12.99 -9.84 18.08
N GLU A 227 13.84 -9.97 17.09
CA GLU A 227 14.51 -11.22 16.75
C GLU A 227 16.04 -11.03 16.80
N GLU A 228 16.71 -11.91 17.53
CA GLU A 228 18.17 -11.96 17.59
C GLU A 228 18.67 -13.11 16.72
N TYR A 229 19.65 -12.82 15.87
CA TYR A 229 20.27 -13.77 14.96
C TYR A 229 21.74 -13.94 15.29
N LYS A 230 22.23 -15.19 15.26
CA LYS A 230 23.66 -15.52 15.27
C LYS A 230 23.98 -16.43 14.10
N ASN A 231 25.00 -16.11 13.31
CA ASN A 231 25.31 -16.80 12.06
C ASN A 231 24.09 -17.02 11.15
N ASN A 232 23.22 -16.00 11.02
CA ASN A 232 21.96 -16.03 10.28
C ASN A 232 20.92 -17.04 10.81
N ILE A 233 21.14 -17.59 12.00
CA ILE A 233 20.19 -18.46 12.69
C ILE A 233 19.48 -17.64 13.75
N LYS A 234 18.14 -17.63 13.72
CA LYS A 234 17.35 -17.01 14.79
C LYS A 234 17.61 -17.75 16.10
N VAL A 235 18.24 -17.08 17.06
CA VAL A 235 18.56 -17.64 18.37
C VAL A 235 17.56 -17.23 19.44
N LYS A 236 16.87 -16.11 19.24
CA LYS A 236 15.85 -15.62 20.17
C LYS A 236 14.81 -14.80 19.42
N SER A 237 13.58 -14.90 19.89
CA SER A 237 12.44 -14.14 19.41
C SER A 237 11.63 -13.67 20.61
N THR A 238 11.27 -12.40 20.66
CA THR A 238 10.55 -11.78 21.76
C THR A 238 9.41 -10.96 21.16
N ALA A 239 8.18 -11.39 21.39
CA ALA A 239 7.01 -10.57 21.10
C ALA A 239 6.98 -9.41 22.11
N LEU A 240 6.92 -8.18 21.60
CA LEU A 240 7.01 -6.95 22.43
C LEU A 240 5.63 -6.35 22.72
N SER A 241 4.68 -6.57 21.82
CA SER A 241 3.29 -6.18 22.03
C SER A 241 2.36 -7.35 21.66
N SER A 242 1.32 -7.57 22.44
CA SER A 242 0.15 -8.29 21.96
C SER A 242 -0.62 -7.35 21.03
N TYR A 243 -0.30 -7.35 19.73
CA TYR A 243 -1.33 -7.05 18.73
C TYR A 243 -2.33 -8.23 18.79
N SER A 244 -3.08 -8.31 19.88
CA SER A 244 -4.26 -9.15 19.96
C SER A 244 -5.23 -8.56 18.96
N SER A 245 -5.77 -9.43 18.12
CA SER A 245 -6.80 -9.24 17.11
C SER A 245 -8.14 -8.67 17.64
N HIS A 246 -8.13 -7.74 18.60
CA HIS A 246 -9.31 -7.20 19.31
C HIS A 246 -9.15 -5.72 19.69
N SER A 247 -8.40 -4.92 18.91
CA SER A 247 -8.25 -3.48 19.20
C SER A 247 -8.00 -2.65 17.95
N ILE A 248 -8.89 -2.72 16.97
CA ILE A 248 -9.07 -1.59 16.05
C ILE A 248 -10.15 -0.70 16.66
N GLN A 249 -9.74 0.18 17.56
CA GLN A 249 -10.44 1.43 17.84
C GLN A 249 -9.52 2.57 17.40
N LEU A 250 -9.71 2.99 16.15
CA LEU A 250 -9.79 4.40 15.78
C LEU A 250 -11.10 4.57 15.03
#